data_AF-A0A6V7PI39-F1
#
_entry.id   AF-A0A6V7PI39-F1
#
_cell.length_a   1.000
_cell.length_b   1.000
_cell.length_c   1.000
_cell.angle_alpha   90.00
_cell.angle_beta   90.00
_cell.angle_gamma   90.00
#
_symmetry.space_group_name_H-M   'P 1'
#
loop_
_entity.id
_entity.type
_entity.pdbx_description
1 polymer ?
#
loop_
_entity_poly.entity_id
_entity_poly.type
_entity_poly.pdbx_seq_one_letter_code
_entity_poly.pdbx_strand_id
1 'polypeptide(L)'
;MDQRNHPTLQPPLRGRRPRQRHVIGLEVACQPNGSIALLQLCVGNRCLIYQLLHSYSDSDSDSDGDGDSDDDYSAGELFSFFRDDRFCFVAAGVDEVAYRLRRAHSFLVRNTADLGEMAATRLGREDLQRAGLERLARKVMGLKMDALAEVQMSEWWRRHLSRQQIACASVHAFVSFELGRILFER
;
A
#
# COMPACT_ATOMS: atom_id res chain seq x y z
N MET A 1 45.49 8.42 -50.43
CA MET A 1 44.14 7.90 -50.14
C MET A 1 44.12 7.57 -48.66
N ASP A 2 43.51 8.43 -47.85
CA ASP A 2 43.41 8.20 -46.41
C ASP A 2 42.02 8.66 -45.95
N GLN A 3 41.13 7.69 -45.70
CA GLN A 3 39.76 7.93 -45.25
C GLN A 3 39.76 7.96 -43.72
N ARG A 4 39.69 9.16 -43.14
CA ARG A 4 39.43 9.32 -41.71
C ARG A 4 37.92 9.30 -41.46
N ASN A 5 37.46 8.17 -40.93
CA ASN A 5 36.14 8.00 -40.31
C ASN A 5 35.94 9.02 -39.19
N HIS A 6 34.96 9.91 -39.32
CA HIS A 6 34.45 10.70 -38.21
C HIS A 6 33.31 9.93 -37.54
N PRO A 7 33.42 9.57 -36.24
CA PRO A 7 32.31 8.96 -35.52
C PRO A 7 31.23 10.02 -35.24
N THR A 8 30.05 9.81 -35.80
CA THR A 8 28.86 10.60 -35.49
C THR A 8 28.44 10.31 -34.06
N LEU A 9 28.68 11.25 -33.14
CA LEU A 9 28.17 11.20 -31.78
C LEU A 9 26.64 11.23 -31.81
N GLN A 10 26.01 10.08 -31.55
CA GLN A 10 24.57 10.02 -31.31
C GLN A 10 24.26 10.81 -30.02
N PRO A 11 23.22 11.66 -30.01
CA PRO A 11 22.82 12.33 -28.80
C PRO A 11 22.38 11.29 -27.76
N PRO A 12 22.69 11.48 -26.47
CA PRO A 12 22.26 10.55 -25.43
C PRO A 12 20.74 10.41 -25.48
N LEU A 13 20.26 9.17 -25.53
CA LEU A 13 18.85 8.85 -25.36
C LEU A 13 18.38 9.59 -24.12
N ARG A 14 17.47 10.57 -24.28
CA ARG A 14 16.87 11.30 -23.16
C ARG A 14 16.30 10.26 -22.21
N GLY A 15 17.01 10.03 -21.09
CA GLY A 15 16.50 9.19 -20.03
C GLY A 15 15.09 9.67 -19.69
N ARG A 16 14.11 8.76 -19.74
CA ARG A 16 12.76 9.05 -19.28
C ARG A 16 12.89 9.68 -17.90
N ARG A 17 12.43 10.92 -17.73
CA ARG A 17 12.27 11.49 -16.40
C ARG A 17 11.46 10.47 -15.58
N PRO A 18 11.84 10.15 -14.33
CA PRO A 18 11.04 9.29 -13.50
C PRO A 18 9.61 9.84 -13.50
N ARG A 19 8.63 9.04 -13.91
CA ARG A 19 7.22 9.44 -13.81
C ARG A 19 6.97 9.70 -12.33
N GLN A 20 6.50 10.90 -12.00
CA GLN A 20 6.09 11.22 -10.65
C GLN A 20 4.88 10.31 -10.34
N ARG A 21 5.07 9.34 -9.45
CA ARG A 21 4.04 8.38 -9.08
C ARG A 21 3.15 9.00 -8.00
N HIS A 22 1.87 8.64 -8.02
CA HIS A 22 0.95 9.02 -6.95
C HIS A 22 1.21 8.10 -5.75
N VAL A 23 1.54 8.71 -4.61
CA VAL A 23 1.80 7.99 -3.36
C VAL A 23 0.47 7.55 -2.76
N ILE A 24 0.38 6.28 -2.37
CA ILE A 24 -0.80 5.66 -1.75
C ILE A 24 -0.37 5.06 -0.42
N GLY A 25 -0.94 5.53 0.69
CA GLY A 25 -0.76 4.88 1.99
C GLY A 25 -1.46 3.52 1.98
N LEU A 26 -0.76 2.47 2.39
CA LEU A 26 -1.26 1.09 2.43
C LEU A 26 -1.13 0.54 3.84
N GLU A 27 -2.22 0.03 4.39
CA GLU A 27 -2.24 -0.67 5.68
C GLU A 27 -3.13 -1.91 5.63
N VAL A 28 -2.85 -2.87 6.51
CA VAL A 28 -3.64 -4.10 6.64
C VAL A 28 -3.97 -4.39 8.11
N ALA A 29 -5.19 -4.84 8.39
CA ALA A 29 -5.56 -5.38 9.68
C ALA A 29 -5.81 -6.88 9.58
N CYS A 30 -5.45 -7.63 10.61
CA CYS A 30 -5.35 -9.08 10.56
C CYS A 30 -6.16 -9.74 11.68
N GLN A 31 -6.57 -10.98 11.44
CA GLN A 31 -7.06 -11.89 12.46
C GLN A 31 -5.91 -12.42 13.35
N PRO A 32 -6.19 -13.00 14.53
CA PRO A 32 -5.18 -13.60 15.39
C PRO A 32 -4.38 -14.72 14.72
N ASN A 33 -4.98 -15.43 13.75
CA ASN A 33 -4.30 -16.46 12.95
C ASN A 33 -3.37 -15.89 11.85
N GLY A 34 -3.25 -14.57 11.74
CA GLY A 34 -2.42 -13.89 10.75
C GLY A 34 -3.06 -13.68 9.38
N SER A 35 -4.33 -14.07 9.18
CA SER A 35 -5.05 -13.80 7.92
C SER A 35 -5.40 -12.32 7.81
N ILE A 36 -5.25 -11.73 6.63
CA ILE A 36 -5.60 -10.33 6.39
C ILE A 36 -7.13 -10.23 6.32
N ALA A 37 -7.71 -9.42 7.21
CA ALA A 37 -9.15 -9.17 7.28
C ALA A 37 -9.55 -7.89 6.54
N LEU A 38 -8.75 -6.83 6.68
CA LEU A 38 -9.01 -5.51 6.12
C LEU A 38 -7.82 -5.01 5.32
N LEU A 39 -8.14 -4.37 4.19
CA LEU A 39 -7.23 -3.54 3.42
C LEU A 39 -7.61 -2.07 3.65
N GLN A 40 -6.62 -1.21 3.88
CA GLN A 40 -6.83 0.22 4.05
C GLN A 40 -5.92 0.98 3.10
N LEU A 41 -6.49 1.93 2.36
CA LEU A 41 -5.78 2.75 1.39
C LEU A 41 -6.04 4.23 1.68
N CYS A 42 -5.04 5.09 1.51
CA CYS A 42 -5.22 6.53 1.61
C CYS A 42 -4.53 7.28 0.46
N VAL A 43 -5.24 8.28 -0.09
CA VAL A 43 -4.71 9.27 -1.04
C VAL A 43 -5.18 10.65 -0.63
N GLY A 44 -4.23 11.53 -0.29
CA GLY A 44 -4.54 12.87 0.19
C GLY A 44 -5.34 12.81 1.49
N ASN A 45 -6.60 13.23 1.44
CA ASN A 45 -7.53 13.23 2.57
C ASN A 45 -8.65 12.19 2.47
N ARG A 46 -8.51 11.19 1.56
CA ARG A 46 -9.53 10.17 1.32
C ARG A 46 -8.98 8.79 1.64
N CYS A 47 -9.64 8.11 2.57
CA CYS A 47 -9.34 6.73 2.93
C CYS A 47 -10.41 5.78 2.39
N LEU A 48 -9.98 4.62 1.89
CA LEU A 48 -10.81 3.46 1.60
C LEU A 48 -10.50 2.37 2.64
N ILE A 49 -11.54 1.80 3.24
CA ILE A 49 -11.44 0.62 4.09
C ILE A 49 -12.22 -0.49 3.38
N TYR A 50 -11.51 -1.54 2.98
CA TYR A 50 -12.06 -2.65 2.22
C TYR A 50 -11.98 -3.94 3.02
N GLN A 51 -13.13 -4.56 3.31
CA GLN A 51 -13.21 -5.76 4.13
C GLN A 51 -13.00 -7.01 3.28
N LEU A 52 -11.73 -7.39 3.05
CA LEU A 52 -11.35 -8.55 2.25
C LEU A 52 -12.06 -9.84 2.69
N LEU A 53 -12.18 -10.05 4.00
CA LEU A 53 -12.84 -11.23 4.57
C LEU A 53 -14.32 -11.37 4.17
N HIS A 54 -15.01 -10.26 3.89
CA HIS A 54 -16.45 -10.23 3.57
C HIS A 54 -16.72 -9.90 2.10
N SER A 55 -15.68 -9.87 1.26
CA SER A 55 -15.79 -9.47 -0.15
C SER A 55 -16.04 -10.63 -1.11
N TYR A 56 -15.83 -11.88 -0.67
CA TYR A 56 -15.94 -13.09 -1.51
C TYR A 56 -17.20 -13.92 -1.25
N SER A 57 -18.18 -13.41 -0.49
CA SER A 57 -19.27 -14.23 0.06
C SER A 57 -20.65 -13.70 -0.28
N ASP A 58 -20.99 -13.66 -1.58
CA ASP A 58 -22.39 -13.62 -2.05
C ASP A 58 -22.62 -14.51 -3.32
N SER A 59 -21.63 -15.27 -3.80
CA SER A 59 -21.80 -16.20 -4.94
C SER A 59 -22.19 -17.63 -4.55
N ASP A 60 -22.32 -17.95 -3.26
CA ASP A 60 -22.87 -19.23 -2.79
C ASP A 60 -24.40 -19.09 -2.63
N SER A 61 -25.10 -19.01 -3.76
CA SER A 61 -26.51 -19.38 -3.80
C SER A 61 -26.76 -20.27 -5.01
N ASP A 62 -26.88 -21.57 -4.73
CA ASP A 62 -27.67 -22.55 -5.46
C ASP A 62 -27.88 -22.25 -6.96
N SER A 63 -26.99 -22.72 -7.83
CA SER A 63 -27.32 -22.86 -9.25
C SER A 63 -26.59 -24.04 -9.87
N ASP A 64 -27.32 -25.16 -10.00
CA ASP A 64 -27.15 -26.09 -11.11
C ASP A 64 -27.39 -25.29 -12.42
N GLY A 65 -26.34 -24.80 -13.07
CA GLY A 65 -26.50 -24.06 -14.31
C GLY A 65 -25.18 -23.68 -14.96
N ASP A 66 -24.95 -24.16 -16.18
CA ASP A 66 -23.97 -23.64 -17.12
C ASP A 66 -24.09 -22.11 -17.21
N GLY A 67 -23.09 -21.38 -16.70
CA GLY A 67 -23.14 -19.93 -16.63
C GLY A 67 -21.74 -19.36 -16.46
N ASP A 68 -21.19 -18.89 -17.56
CA ASP A 68 -20.03 -18.00 -17.68
C ASP A 68 -20.35 -16.68 -16.95
N SER A 69 -20.31 -16.68 -15.62
CA SER A 69 -20.64 -15.52 -14.79
C SER A 69 -19.38 -14.73 -14.45
N ASP A 70 -19.19 -13.66 -15.22
CA ASP A 70 -18.20 -12.58 -15.11
C ASP A 70 -18.44 -11.69 -13.85
N ASP A 71 -18.81 -12.29 -12.72
CA ASP A 71 -19.35 -11.64 -11.51
C ASP A 71 -18.28 -11.36 -10.42
N ASP A 72 -17.05 -11.01 -10.81
CA ASP A 72 -16.03 -10.45 -9.90
C ASP A 72 -15.43 -9.11 -10.40
N TYR A 73 -16.30 -8.26 -10.96
CA TYR A 73 -15.90 -6.96 -11.52
C TYR A 73 -15.34 -5.98 -10.46
N SER A 74 -15.79 -6.08 -9.20
CA SER A 74 -15.35 -5.16 -8.12
C SER A 74 -13.94 -5.46 -7.60
N ALA A 75 -13.54 -6.73 -7.47
CA ALA A 75 -12.16 -7.02 -7.13
C ALA A 75 -11.22 -6.74 -8.31
N GLY A 76 -11.70 -6.92 -9.55
CA GLY A 76 -10.94 -6.65 -10.78
C GLY A 76 -10.35 -5.23 -10.88
N GLU A 77 -11.12 -4.21 -10.48
CA GLU A 77 -10.63 -2.82 -10.42
C GLU A 77 -9.53 -2.64 -9.36
N LEU A 78 -9.71 -3.27 -8.18
CA LEU A 78 -8.71 -3.20 -7.12
C LEU A 78 -7.42 -3.96 -7.51
N PHE A 79 -7.53 -5.11 -8.18
CA PHE A 79 -6.38 -5.83 -8.75
C PHE A 79 -5.65 -4.97 -9.78
N SER A 80 -6.39 -4.31 -10.66
CA SER A 80 -5.83 -3.41 -11.67
C SER A 80 -5.14 -2.20 -11.03
N PHE A 81 -5.73 -1.64 -9.97
CA PHE A 81 -5.18 -0.53 -9.21
C PHE A 81 -3.82 -0.87 -8.58
N PHE A 82 -3.69 -2.03 -7.93
CA PHE A 82 -2.40 -2.48 -7.36
C PHE A 82 -1.32 -2.76 -8.41
N ARG A 83 -1.72 -3.07 -9.64
CA ARG A 83 -0.81 -3.36 -10.75
C ARG A 83 -0.46 -2.13 -11.58
N ASP A 84 -1.13 -1.00 -11.41
CA ASP A 84 -0.91 0.18 -12.24
C ASP A 84 0.42 0.89 -11.89
N ASP A 85 1.23 1.19 -12.91
CA ASP A 85 2.57 1.73 -12.75
C ASP A 85 2.61 3.22 -12.34
N ARG A 86 1.46 3.89 -12.38
CA ARG A 86 1.25 5.29 -11.99
C ARG A 86 1.19 5.48 -10.48
N PHE A 87 0.96 4.40 -9.71
CA PHE A 87 0.85 4.43 -8.25
C PHE A 87 2.10 3.88 -7.58
N CYS A 88 2.36 4.33 -6.35
CA CYS A 88 3.40 3.81 -5.47
C CYS A 88 2.81 3.60 -4.08
N PHE A 89 2.79 2.35 -3.62
CA PHE A 89 2.22 1.98 -2.34
C PHE A 89 3.28 2.06 -1.25
N VAL A 90 2.96 2.78 -0.17
CA VAL A 90 3.88 2.99 0.96
C VAL A 90 3.28 2.42 2.24
N ALA A 91 4.10 1.70 2.99
CA ALA A 91 3.79 1.14 4.30
C ALA A 91 5.09 0.92 5.07
N ALA A 92 4.99 0.68 6.38
CA ALA A 92 6.11 0.18 7.16
C ALA A 92 6.23 -1.34 6.98
N GLY A 93 7.38 -1.83 6.50
CA GLY A 93 7.55 -3.24 6.14
C GLY A 93 6.73 -3.64 4.92
N VAL A 94 6.65 -2.76 3.91
CA VAL A 94 5.71 -2.88 2.78
C VAL A 94 5.90 -4.17 1.98
N ASP A 95 7.12 -4.70 1.91
CA ASP A 95 7.40 -5.94 1.19
C ASP A 95 6.72 -7.15 1.85
N GLU A 96 6.68 -7.20 3.18
CA GLU A 96 5.95 -8.24 3.92
C GLU A 96 4.44 -8.08 3.72
N VAL A 97 3.93 -6.85 3.71
CA VAL A 97 2.52 -6.56 3.43
C VAL A 97 2.15 -7.03 2.01
N ALA A 98 2.94 -6.67 1.01
CA ALA A 98 2.74 -7.05 -0.39
C ALA A 98 2.83 -8.57 -0.58
N TYR A 99 3.79 -9.23 0.06
CA TYR A 99 3.93 -10.69 0.03
C TYR A 99 2.69 -11.38 0.62
N ARG A 100 2.20 -10.93 1.78
CA ARG A 100 1.02 -11.49 2.43
C ARG A 100 -0.25 -11.25 1.62
N LEU A 101 -0.41 -10.07 1.03
CA LEU A 101 -1.52 -9.75 0.13
C LEU A 101 -1.52 -10.65 -1.11
N ARG A 102 -0.35 -10.86 -1.73
CA ARG A 102 -0.22 -11.79 -2.87
C ARG A 102 -0.56 -13.22 -2.48
N ARG A 103 -0.05 -13.71 -1.34
CA ARG A 103 -0.23 -15.10 -0.92
C ARG A 103 -1.67 -15.41 -0.51
N ALA A 104 -2.34 -14.48 0.17
CA ALA A 104 -3.67 -14.69 0.72
C ALA A 104 -4.81 -14.29 -0.24
N HIS A 105 -4.57 -13.28 -1.09
CA HIS A 105 -5.62 -12.61 -1.86
C HIS A 105 -5.23 -12.33 -3.32
N SER A 106 -4.11 -12.89 -3.80
CA SER A 106 -3.60 -12.73 -5.19
C SER A 106 -3.27 -11.30 -5.63
N PHE A 107 -3.31 -10.31 -4.74
CA PHE A 107 -2.98 -8.93 -5.08
C PHE A 107 -1.49 -8.79 -5.37
N LEU A 108 -1.15 -8.46 -6.62
CA LEU A 108 0.20 -8.10 -7.02
C LEU A 108 0.40 -6.59 -6.88
N VAL A 109 1.04 -6.16 -5.80
CA VAL A 109 1.41 -4.75 -5.58
C VAL A 109 2.66 -4.45 -6.40
N ARG A 110 2.49 -3.80 -7.57
CA ARG A 110 3.58 -3.64 -8.54
C ARG A 110 4.70 -2.72 -8.05
N ASN A 111 4.35 -1.62 -7.40
CA ASN A 111 5.29 -0.58 -6.99
C ASN A 111 5.15 -0.33 -5.49
N THR A 112 6.17 -0.67 -4.73
CA THR A 112 6.25 -0.42 -3.29
C THR A 112 7.39 0.55 -2.98
N ALA A 113 7.28 1.25 -1.85
CA ALA A 113 8.39 1.95 -1.22
C ALA A 113 8.26 1.86 0.30
N ASP A 114 9.29 1.36 0.96
CA ASP A 114 9.24 1.11 2.40
C ASP A 114 9.50 2.39 3.20
N LEU A 115 8.56 2.73 4.08
CA LEU A 115 8.67 3.95 4.90
C LEU A 115 9.84 3.90 5.88
N GLY A 116 10.17 2.71 6.40
CA GLY A 116 11.29 2.51 7.32
C GLY A 116 12.62 2.72 6.63
N GLU A 117 12.82 2.13 5.45
CA GLU A 117 14.03 2.32 4.65
C GLU A 117 14.20 3.77 4.19
N MET A 118 13.12 4.39 3.71
CA MET A 118 13.11 5.79 3.30
C MET A 118 13.46 6.71 4.48
N ALA A 119 12.86 6.50 5.66
CA ALA A 119 13.14 7.29 6.85
C ALA A 119 14.57 7.09 7.36
N ALA A 120 15.06 5.84 7.37
CA ALA A 120 16.42 5.53 7.78
C ALA A 120 17.45 6.24 6.90
N THR A 121 17.24 6.22 5.59
CA THR A 121 18.09 6.91 4.62
C THR A 121 18.05 8.43 4.81
N ARG A 122 16.84 9.01 4.91
CA ARG A 122 16.66 10.46 5.01
C ARG A 122 17.22 11.04 6.31
N LEU A 123 17.08 10.32 7.42
CA LEU A 123 17.49 10.79 8.75
C LEU A 123 18.88 10.31 9.16
N GLY A 124 19.54 9.45 8.36
CA GLY A 124 20.83 8.84 8.73
C GLY A 124 20.73 7.92 9.95
N ARG A 125 19.63 7.15 10.04
CA ARG A 125 19.24 6.39 11.24
C ARG A 125 18.84 4.96 10.86
N GLU A 126 19.80 4.06 10.77
CA GLU A 126 19.58 2.65 10.39
C GLU A 126 18.59 1.91 11.30
N ASP A 127 18.49 2.32 12.57
CA ASP A 127 17.55 1.77 13.53
C ASP A 127 16.06 1.98 13.15
N LEU A 128 15.78 2.81 12.14
CA LEU A 128 14.44 3.06 11.61
C LEU A 128 14.03 2.10 10.48
N GLN A 129 14.96 1.35 9.88
CA GLN A 129 14.63 0.46 8.75
C GLN A 129 13.53 -0.54 9.08
N ARG A 130 13.50 -1.02 10.34
CA ARG A 130 12.50 -1.98 10.83
C ARG A 130 11.50 -1.35 11.81
N ALA A 131 11.42 -0.02 11.84
CA ALA A 131 10.49 0.66 12.74
C ALA A 131 9.05 0.55 12.23
N GLY A 132 8.12 0.27 13.14
CA GLY A 132 6.69 0.32 12.84
C GLY A 132 6.18 1.75 12.65
N LEU A 133 4.96 1.86 12.14
CA LEU A 133 4.32 3.12 11.76
C LEU A 133 4.36 4.20 12.84
N GLU A 134 4.04 3.85 14.09
CA GLU A 134 4.02 4.81 15.20
C GLU A 134 5.40 5.45 15.45
N ARG A 135 6.46 4.63 15.43
CA ARG A 135 7.82 5.14 15.65
C ARG A 135 8.26 6.01 14.49
N LEU A 136 7.89 5.66 13.26
CA LEU A 136 8.17 6.46 12.07
C LEU A 136 7.43 7.80 12.12
N ALA A 137 6.12 7.80 12.41
CA ALA A 137 5.31 9.01 12.59
C ALA A 137 5.94 9.95 13.63
N ARG A 138 6.37 9.39 14.76
CA ARG A 138 7.03 10.17 15.82
C ARG A 138 8.34 10.79 15.37
N LYS A 139 9.16 10.07 14.59
CA LYS A 139 10.51 10.52 14.21
C LYS A 139 10.52 11.45 13.00
N VAL A 140 9.61 11.26 12.05
CA VAL A 140 9.54 12.03 10.81
C VAL A 140 8.59 13.22 10.94
N MET A 141 7.44 13.04 11.62
CA MET A 141 6.38 14.06 11.72
C MET A 141 6.25 14.68 13.11
N GLY A 142 6.94 14.16 14.13
CA GLY A 142 6.74 14.59 15.53
C GLY A 142 5.38 14.19 16.11
N LEU A 143 4.65 13.30 15.44
CA LEU A 143 3.27 12.92 15.79
C LEU A 143 3.25 11.69 16.72
N LYS A 144 2.44 11.73 17.77
CA LYS A 144 2.14 10.58 18.64
C LYS A 144 0.78 9.99 18.28
N MET A 145 0.70 8.66 18.21
CA MET A 145 -0.52 7.92 17.85
C MET A 145 -1.20 7.28 19.07
N ASP A 146 -0.97 7.83 20.27
CA ASP A 146 -1.31 7.23 21.58
C ASP A 146 -2.80 6.83 21.73
N ALA A 147 -3.71 7.46 20.98
CA ALA A 147 -5.15 7.20 21.03
C ALA A 147 -5.62 5.92 20.29
N LEU A 148 -4.72 5.13 19.71
CA LEU A 148 -5.09 4.03 18.78
C LEU A 148 -4.74 2.62 19.28
N ALA A 149 -3.99 2.49 20.38
CA ALA A 149 -3.43 1.21 20.82
C ALA A 149 -4.49 0.16 21.20
N GLU A 150 -5.56 0.56 21.92
CA GLU A 150 -6.63 -0.38 22.30
C GLU A 150 -7.45 -0.86 21.08
N VAL A 151 -7.63 0.03 20.08
CA VAL A 151 -8.38 -0.28 18.87
C VAL A 151 -7.57 -1.19 17.93
N GLN A 152 -6.24 -1.09 17.93
CA GLN A 152 -5.36 -1.95 17.13
C GLN A 152 -5.56 -3.44 17.42
N MET A 153 -5.86 -3.79 18.67
CA MET A 153 -6.09 -5.18 19.09
C MET A 153 -7.57 -5.61 19.02
N SER A 154 -8.43 -4.78 18.45
CA SER A 154 -9.86 -5.07 18.36
C SER A 154 -10.21 -6.10 17.27
N GLU A 155 -11.48 -6.53 17.25
CA GLU A 155 -11.98 -7.56 16.34
C GLU A 155 -12.18 -7.01 14.90
N TRP A 156 -11.10 -6.82 14.16
CA TRP A 156 -11.10 -6.28 12.79
C TRP A 156 -11.79 -7.19 11.74
N TRP A 157 -12.12 -8.44 12.10
CA TRP A 157 -12.81 -9.40 11.24
C TRP A 157 -14.34 -9.30 11.31
N ARG A 158 -14.90 -8.41 12.14
CA ARG A 158 -16.35 -8.21 12.21
C ARG A 158 -16.87 -7.57 10.93
N ARG A 159 -18.04 -8.03 10.46
CA ARG A 159 -18.71 -7.47 9.28
C ARG A 159 -19.08 -5.99 9.45
N HIS A 160 -19.37 -5.56 10.68
CA HIS A 160 -19.67 -4.17 11.02
C HIS A 160 -18.56 -3.61 11.91
N LEU A 161 -17.79 -2.66 11.37
CA LEU A 161 -16.77 -1.93 12.13
C LEU A 161 -17.41 -0.80 12.94
N SER A 162 -16.88 -0.57 14.14
CA SER A 162 -17.26 0.59 14.95
C SER A 162 -16.73 1.89 14.34
N ARG A 163 -17.32 3.04 14.73
CA ARG A 163 -16.79 4.36 14.32
C ARG A 163 -15.34 4.56 14.76
N GLN A 164 -14.96 4.01 15.91
CA GLN A 164 -13.58 4.08 16.42
C GLN A 164 -12.62 3.24 15.57
N GLN A 165 -13.04 2.04 15.15
CA GLN A 165 -12.26 1.21 14.23
C GLN A 165 -12.08 1.89 12.87
N ILE A 166 -13.15 2.45 12.31
CA ILE A 166 -13.10 3.19 11.04
C ILE A 166 -12.15 4.39 11.14
N ALA A 167 -12.24 5.18 12.23
CA ALA A 167 -11.35 6.31 12.45
C ALA A 167 -9.89 5.87 12.61
N CYS A 168 -9.63 4.83 13.40
CA CYS A 168 -8.28 4.27 13.60
C CYS A 168 -7.66 3.78 12.29
N ALA A 169 -8.38 2.96 11.54
CA ALA A 169 -7.96 2.47 10.22
C ALA A 169 -7.68 3.62 9.23
N SER A 170 -8.52 4.66 9.25
CA SER A 170 -8.32 5.85 8.42
C SER A 170 -7.04 6.61 8.81
N VAL A 171 -6.79 6.78 10.11
CA VAL A 171 -5.58 7.46 10.62
C VAL A 171 -4.32 6.69 10.25
N HIS A 172 -4.32 5.35 10.36
CA HIS A 172 -3.15 4.56 9.97
C HIS A 172 -2.81 4.70 8.49
N ALA A 173 -3.79 4.49 7.60
CA ALA A 173 -3.57 4.65 6.17
C ALA A 173 -3.15 6.09 5.81
N PHE A 174 -3.74 7.09 6.48
CA PHE A 174 -3.36 8.49 6.31
C PHE A 174 -1.93 8.78 6.76
N VAL A 175 -1.51 8.29 7.92
CA VAL A 175 -0.13 8.50 8.41
C VAL A 175 0.87 7.83 7.47
N SER A 176 0.57 6.63 6.95
CA SER A 176 1.42 5.98 5.95
C SER A 176 1.52 6.79 4.65
N PHE A 177 0.40 7.32 4.14
CA PHE A 177 0.38 8.22 2.99
C PHE A 177 1.24 9.48 3.25
N GLU A 178 1.01 10.15 4.37
CA GLU A 178 1.64 11.44 4.68
C GLU A 178 3.14 11.29 4.95
N LEU A 179 3.56 10.21 5.61
CA LEU A 179 4.97 9.84 5.72
C LEU A 179 5.59 9.65 4.33
N GLY A 180 4.94 8.89 3.44
CA GLY A 180 5.41 8.71 2.08
C GLY A 180 5.59 10.05 1.36
N ARG A 181 4.55 10.90 1.41
CA ARG A 181 4.58 12.25 0.81
C ARG A 181 5.79 13.06 1.31
N ILE A 182 5.97 13.16 2.63
CA ILE A 182 7.10 13.88 3.24
C ILE A 182 8.43 13.27 2.81
N LEU A 183 8.56 11.95 2.84
CA LEU A 183 9.83 11.27 2.56
C LEU A 183 10.21 11.32 1.07
N PHE A 184 9.24 11.41 0.15
CA PHE A 184 9.47 11.63 -1.29
C PHE A 184 9.78 13.08 -1.66
N GLU A 185 9.31 14.05 -0.88
CA GLU A 185 9.63 15.47 -1.07
C GLU A 185 11.08 15.73 -0.64
N ARG A 186 11.95 16.03 -1.62
CA ARG A 186 13.38 16.32 -1.39
C ARG A 186 13.59 17.50 -0.47
#